data_AF-A0A239NZV9-F1
#
_entry.id   AF-A0A239NZV9-F1
#
_cell.length_a   1.000
_cell.length_b   1.000
_cell.length_c   1.000
_cell.angle_alpha   90.00
_cell.angle_beta   90.00
_cell.angle_gamma   90.00
#
_symmetry.space_group_name_H-M   'P 1'
#
loop_
_entity.id
_entity.type
_entity.pdbx_description
1 polymer ?
#
loop_
_entity_poly.entity_id
_entity_poly.type
_entity_poly.pdbx_seq_one_letter_code
_entity_poly.pdbx_strand_id
1 'polypeptide(L)'
;MKSIGLVIGRGLLVAGLLISAGSALEAGSDDGFAAFWTQFNAAVGKSDQQAVSQMVKYPILYQDLRQAADFPVIWKGAFKPAQRKCLAKQKPVMDTHEGKVSYSAFCGELIYSFAKDDAGWKMTDFAVND
;
A
#
# COMPACT_ATOMS: atom_id res chain seq x y z
N MET A 1 -2.74 68.20 -40.43
CA MET A 1 -3.22 66.87 -40.84
C MET A 1 -3.67 66.13 -39.60
N LYS A 2 -4.89 65.59 -39.64
CA LYS A 2 -5.55 64.87 -38.55
C LYS A 2 -4.85 63.53 -38.27
N SER A 3 -5.07 63.06 -37.04
CA SER A 3 -5.58 61.72 -36.73
C SER A 3 -4.64 60.63 -36.18
N ILE A 4 -4.97 60.28 -34.92
CA ILE A 4 -5.14 58.96 -34.26
C ILE A 4 -3.96 57.99 -34.09
N GLY A 5 -3.65 57.76 -32.81
CA GLY A 5 -3.22 56.47 -32.28
C GLY A 5 -3.92 56.21 -30.95
N LEU A 6 -5.00 55.43 -31.01
CA LEU A 6 -5.90 55.01 -29.93
C LEU A 6 -5.19 54.05 -28.97
N VAL A 7 -5.23 54.32 -27.67
CA VAL A 7 -4.71 53.42 -26.62
C VAL A 7 -5.73 52.29 -26.42
N ILE A 8 -5.49 51.13 -27.03
CA ILE A 8 -6.35 49.95 -26.84
C ILE A 8 -5.87 49.22 -25.58
N GLY A 9 -6.79 49.14 -24.62
CA GLY A 9 -6.58 48.62 -23.28
C GLY A 9 -6.13 47.17 -23.25
N ARG A 10 -5.33 46.87 -22.23
CA ARG A 10 -4.92 45.52 -21.83
C ARG A 10 -6.16 44.68 -21.51
N GLY A 11 -6.52 43.77 -22.41
CA GLY A 11 -7.46 42.70 -22.14
C GLY A 11 -6.90 41.76 -21.07
N LEU A 12 -7.57 41.67 -19.93
CA LEU A 12 -7.40 40.60 -18.95
C LEU A 12 -8.01 39.32 -19.54
N LEU A 13 -7.18 38.45 -20.10
CA LEU A 13 -7.54 37.07 -20.33
C LEU A 13 -7.26 36.29 -19.05
N VAL A 14 -8.27 36.19 -18.18
CA VAL A 14 -8.27 35.21 -17.09
C VAL A 14 -8.64 33.87 -17.72
N ALA A 15 -7.62 33.11 -18.14
CA ALA A 15 -7.78 31.71 -18.51
C ALA A 15 -8.20 30.95 -17.25
N GLY A 16 -9.48 30.58 -17.19
CA GLY A 16 -10.01 29.73 -16.13
C GLY A 16 -9.32 28.37 -16.15
N LEU A 17 -8.44 28.15 -15.18
CA LEU A 17 -7.88 26.84 -14.89
C LEU A 17 -9.01 25.99 -14.30
N LEU A 18 -9.70 25.22 -15.13
CA LEU A 18 -10.55 24.13 -14.63
C LEU A 18 -9.60 23.10 -14.02
N ILE A 19 -9.40 23.21 -12.71
CA ILE A 19 -8.80 22.17 -11.89
C ILE A 19 -9.76 20.98 -12.03
N SER A 20 -9.40 20.04 -12.90
CA SER A 20 -10.02 18.72 -12.93
C SER A 20 -9.70 18.09 -11.57
N ALA A 21 -10.63 18.22 -10.63
CA ALA A 21 -10.59 17.48 -9.40
C ALA A 21 -10.71 16.01 -9.79
N GLY A 22 -9.57 15.32 -9.85
CA GLY A 22 -9.53 13.89 -10.02
C GLY A 22 -10.28 13.26 -8.85
N SER A 23 -11.49 12.80 -9.11
CA SER A 23 -12.21 11.87 -8.24
C SER A 23 -11.44 10.57 -8.22
N ALA A 24 -10.62 10.34 -7.19
CA ALA A 24 -10.12 9.00 -6.84
C ALA A 24 -9.42 9.01 -5.47
N LEU A 25 -10.14 9.40 -4.44
CA LEU A 25 -10.01 8.71 -3.16
C LEU A 25 -11.41 8.25 -2.81
N GLU A 26 -11.72 7.00 -3.17
CA GLU A 26 -12.61 6.22 -2.32
C GLU A 26 -12.08 6.43 -0.91
N ALA A 27 -12.83 7.14 -0.08
CA ALA A 27 -12.59 7.21 1.34
C ALA A 27 -12.90 5.81 1.92
N GLY A 28 -12.08 4.83 1.55
CA GLY A 28 -11.84 3.69 2.42
C GLY A 28 -11.41 4.25 3.75
N SER A 29 -12.02 3.74 4.82
CA SER A 29 -11.69 4.02 6.22
C SER A 29 -10.25 4.51 6.37
N ASP A 30 -10.04 5.73 6.89
CA ASP A 30 -8.72 6.27 7.20
C ASP A 30 -8.14 5.56 8.43
N ASP A 31 -8.04 4.24 8.36
CA ASP A 31 -7.51 3.37 9.40
C ASP A 31 -5.97 3.26 9.34
N GLY A 32 -5.36 3.95 8.38
CA GLY A 32 -3.93 3.97 8.13
C GLY A 32 -3.40 2.78 7.31
N PHE A 33 -4.25 1.84 6.87
CA PHE A 33 -3.80 0.66 6.14
C PHE A 33 -3.17 1.02 4.79
N ALA A 34 -3.76 1.97 4.05
CA ALA A 34 -3.22 2.41 2.75
C ALA A 34 -1.78 2.93 2.85
N ALA A 35 -1.46 3.66 3.93
CA ALA A 35 -0.11 4.15 4.20
C ALA A 35 0.85 3.01 4.54
N PHE A 36 0.43 2.10 5.43
CA PHE A 36 1.18 0.88 5.74
C PHE A 36 1.46 0.05 4.49
N TRP A 37 0.43 -0.21 3.68
CA TRP A 37 0.52 -1.01 2.47
C TRP A 37 1.52 -0.40 1.48
N THR A 38 1.49 0.93 1.32
CA THR A 38 2.44 1.65 0.47
C THR A 38 3.88 1.42 0.91
N GLN A 39 4.15 1.50 2.23
CA GLN A 39 5.49 1.24 2.78
C GLN A 39 5.90 -0.22 2.63
N PHE A 40 4.98 -1.15 2.92
CA PHE A 40 5.22 -2.59 2.80
C PHE A 40 5.57 -2.96 1.37
N ASN A 41 4.79 -2.48 0.40
CA ASN A 41 5.02 -2.76 -1.00
C ASN A 41 6.31 -2.15 -1.53
N ALA A 42 6.66 -0.95 -1.07
CA ALA A 42 7.94 -0.33 -1.40
C ALA A 42 9.13 -1.16 -0.88
N ALA A 43 9.06 -1.66 0.36
CA ALA A 43 10.09 -2.52 0.95
C ALA A 43 10.21 -3.85 0.20
N VAL A 44 9.07 -4.52 -0.07
CA VAL A 44 9.01 -5.76 -0.86
C VAL A 44 9.59 -5.54 -2.26
N GLY A 45 9.20 -4.46 -2.94
CA GLY A 45 9.67 -4.12 -4.29
C GLY A 45 11.18 -3.88 -4.37
N LYS A 46 11.77 -3.27 -3.35
CA LYS A 46 13.22 -3.08 -3.21
C LYS A 46 13.97 -4.33 -2.77
N SER A 47 13.26 -5.43 -2.48
CA SER A 47 13.81 -6.61 -1.82
C SER A 47 14.51 -6.28 -0.49
N ASP A 48 14.01 -5.26 0.22
CA ASP A 48 14.52 -4.83 1.52
C ASP A 48 14.01 -5.77 2.61
N GLN A 49 14.71 -6.87 2.76
CA GLN A 49 14.34 -7.93 3.70
C GLN A 49 14.27 -7.41 5.15
N GLN A 50 15.14 -6.47 5.54
CA GLN A 50 15.15 -5.94 6.89
C GLN A 50 13.91 -5.09 7.15
N ALA A 51 13.57 -4.19 6.23
CA ALA A 51 12.37 -3.37 6.36
C ALA A 51 11.10 -4.23 6.40
N VAL A 52 10.97 -5.24 5.52
CA VAL A 52 9.80 -6.13 5.56
C VAL A 52 9.74 -6.89 6.89
N SER A 53 10.86 -7.38 7.41
CA SER A 53 10.91 -8.07 8.71
C SER A 53 10.33 -7.23 9.86
N GLN A 54 10.60 -5.93 9.87
CA GLN A 54 10.09 -5.00 10.89
C GLN A 54 8.58 -4.74 10.79
N MET A 55 7.97 -5.06 9.65
CA MET A 55 6.54 -4.92 9.38
C MET A 55 5.76 -6.20 9.69
N VAL A 56 6.43 -7.26 10.14
CA VAL A 56 5.83 -8.53 10.57
C VAL A 56 5.59 -8.52 12.07
N LYS A 57 4.45 -9.06 12.50
CA LYS A 57 4.17 -9.37 13.90
C LYS A 57 4.76 -10.75 14.21
N TYR A 58 5.56 -10.84 15.27
CA TYR A 58 6.14 -12.11 15.75
C TYR A 58 5.51 -12.54 17.09
N PRO A 59 5.50 -13.85 17.39
CA PRO A 59 5.85 -14.94 16.49
C PRO A 59 4.88 -15.06 15.32
N ILE A 60 5.36 -15.56 14.18
CA ILE A 60 4.53 -15.83 13.00
C ILE A 60 4.55 -17.32 12.66
N LEU A 61 3.41 -17.87 12.27
CA LEU A 61 3.31 -19.26 11.86
C LEU A 61 3.85 -19.42 10.44
N TYR A 62 4.75 -20.38 10.23
CA TYR A 62 5.17 -20.82 8.90
C TYR A 62 4.93 -22.33 8.73
N GLN A 63 5.92 -23.14 9.11
CA GLN A 63 5.76 -24.58 9.37
C GLN A 63 5.62 -24.84 10.89
N ASP A 64 6.10 -23.88 11.66
CA ASP A 64 6.22 -23.79 13.11
C ASP A 64 6.29 -22.29 13.46
N LEU A 65 6.21 -21.94 14.74
CA LEU A 65 6.29 -20.55 15.18
C LEU A 65 7.72 -20.01 15.00
N ARG A 66 7.86 -18.95 14.23
CA ARG A 66 9.14 -18.31 13.90
C ARG A 66 9.28 -16.94 14.56
N GLN A 67 10.49 -16.62 14.98
CA GLN A 67 10.85 -15.33 15.56
C GLN A 67 11.49 -14.41 14.51
N ALA A 68 11.71 -13.14 14.87
CA ALA A 68 12.33 -12.17 13.95
C ALA A 68 13.69 -12.63 13.40
N ALA A 69 14.48 -13.33 14.21
CA ALA A 69 15.77 -13.90 13.79
C ALA A 69 15.64 -14.95 12.66
N ASP A 70 14.48 -15.60 12.55
CA ASP A 70 14.19 -16.61 11.53
C ASP A 70 13.63 -16.01 10.23
N PHE A 71 13.43 -14.69 10.17
CA PHE A 71 12.88 -14.04 8.98
C PHE A 71 13.64 -14.34 7.67
N PRO A 72 14.97 -14.56 7.64
CA PRO A 72 15.64 -15.01 6.43
C PRO A 72 15.13 -16.33 5.85
N VAL A 73 14.59 -17.22 6.68
CA VAL A 73 13.95 -18.47 6.22
C VAL A 73 12.59 -18.17 5.59
N ILE A 74 11.77 -17.36 6.28
CA ILE A 74 10.47 -16.89 5.78
C ILE A 74 10.64 -16.16 4.44
N TRP A 75 11.63 -15.28 4.33
CA TRP A 75 11.90 -14.52 3.12
C TRP A 75 12.18 -15.41 1.91
N LYS A 76 12.96 -16.47 2.08
CA LYS A 76 13.26 -17.45 1.02
C LYS A 76 12.03 -18.30 0.63
N GLY A 77 11.11 -18.51 1.56
CA GLY A 77 9.90 -19.32 1.36
C GLY A 77 8.74 -18.51 0.79
N ALA A 78 8.26 -17.53 1.56
CA ALA A 78 7.09 -16.72 1.28
C ALA A 78 7.40 -15.59 0.28
N PHE A 79 8.53 -14.89 0.43
CA PHE A 79 8.84 -13.71 -0.38
C PHE A 79 9.77 -14.00 -1.56
N LYS A 80 9.57 -15.11 -2.27
CA LYS A 80 10.33 -15.41 -3.50
C LYS A 80 10.09 -14.33 -4.57
N PRO A 81 10.95 -14.20 -5.61
CA PRO A 81 10.81 -13.15 -6.62
C PRO A 81 9.43 -13.10 -7.29
N ALA A 82 8.75 -14.23 -7.47
CA ALA A 82 7.40 -14.27 -8.01
C ALA A 82 6.38 -13.61 -7.07
N GLN A 83 6.42 -13.92 -5.79
CA GLN A 83 5.55 -13.33 -4.77
C GLN A 83 5.80 -11.83 -4.61
N ARG A 84 7.05 -11.37 -4.62
CA ARG A 84 7.35 -9.93 -4.55
C ARG A 84 6.79 -9.17 -5.75
N LYS A 85 6.93 -9.72 -6.96
CA LYS A 85 6.33 -9.15 -8.19
C LYS A 85 4.81 -9.16 -8.15
N CYS A 86 4.22 -10.18 -7.53
CA CYS A 86 2.79 -10.26 -7.36
C CYS A 86 2.28 -9.19 -6.37
N LEU A 87 2.86 -9.12 -5.16
CA LEU A 87 2.49 -8.16 -4.12
C LEU A 87 2.52 -6.70 -4.63
N ALA A 88 3.49 -6.37 -5.49
CA ALA A 88 3.62 -5.08 -6.17
C ALA A 88 2.40 -4.67 -7.02
N LYS A 89 1.53 -5.62 -7.38
CA LYS A 89 0.33 -5.41 -8.19
C LYS A 89 -0.96 -5.63 -7.42
N GLN A 90 -0.87 -6.12 -6.18
CA GLN A 90 -2.05 -6.47 -5.41
C GLN A 90 -2.73 -5.25 -4.81
N LYS A 91 -4.06 -5.35 -4.76
CA LYS A 91 -4.92 -4.50 -3.94
C LYS A 91 -5.47 -5.39 -2.82
N PRO A 92 -5.05 -5.20 -1.55
CA PRO A 92 -5.53 -6.03 -0.47
C PRO A 92 -7.04 -5.90 -0.29
N VAL A 93 -7.71 -7.01 -0.02
CA VAL A 93 -9.14 -7.09 0.24
C VAL A 93 -9.38 -6.89 1.73
N MET A 94 -10.27 -5.97 2.08
CA MET A 94 -10.68 -5.75 3.46
C MET A 94 -11.69 -6.80 3.89
N ASP A 95 -11.56 -7.29 5.12
CA ASP A 95 -12.55 -8.09 5.81
C ASP A 95 -12.80 -7.53 7.21
N THR A 96 -13.96 -7.83 7.80
CA THR A 96 -14.29 -7.45 9.17
C THR A 96 -14.92 -8.63 9.89
N HIS A 97 -14.23 -9.14 10.90
CA HIS A 97 -14.67 -10.25 11.73
C HIS A 97 -14.74 -9.84 13.19
N GLU A 98 -15.90 -10.05 13.84
CA GLU A 98 -16.13 -9.64 15.24
C GLU A 98 -15.76 -8.17 15.52
N GLY A 99 -16.01 -7.29 14.55
CA GLY A 99 -15.69 -5.85 14.63
C GLY A 99 -14.21 -5.51 14.47
N LYS A 100 -13.35 -6.47 14.12
CA LYS A 100 -11.93 -6.26 13.83
C LYS A 100 -11.69 -6.25 12.33
N VAL A 101 -11.02 -5.21 11.85
CA VAL A 101 -10.64 -5.07 10.43
C VAL A 101 -9.34 -5.82 10.16
N SER A 102 -9.32 -6.57 9.07
CA SER A 102 -8.11 -7.17 8.51
C SER A 102 -8.06 -6.94 7.00
N TYR A 103 -6.87 -7.04 6.42
CA TYR A 103 -6.68 -7.01 4.98
C TYR A 103 -5.92 -8.24 4.53
N SER A 104 -6.22 -8.72 3.33
CA SER A 104 -5.56 -9.89 2.73
C SER A 104 -5.10 -9.59 1.31
N ALA A 105 -3.84 -9.89 1.00
CA ALA A 105 -3.29 -9.82 -0.36
C ALA A 105 -3.02 -11.23 -0.89
N PHE A 106 -3.54 -11.53 -2.08
CA PHE A 106 -3.53 -12.88 -2.65
C PHE A 106 -2.49 -13.00 -3.76
N CYS A 107 -1.57 -13.96 -3.63
CA CYS A 107 -0.49 -14.16 -4.58
C CYS A 107 -0.31 -15.62 -4.98
N GLY A 108 -1.11 -16.02 -5.97
CA GLY A 108 -1.27 -17.43 -6.32
C GLY A 108 -1.95 -18.13 -5.15
N GLU A 109 -1.34 -19.21 -4.68
CA GLU A 109 -1.84 -19.93 -3.51
C GLU A 109 -1.45 -19.25 -2.19
N LEU A 110 -0.57 -18.24 -2.17
CA LEU A 110 -0.14 -17.64 -0.89
C LEU A 110 -0.97 -16.40 -0.55
N ILE A 111 -1.63 -16.42 0.61
CA ILE A 111 -2.36 -15.28 1.17
C ILE A 111 -1.47 -14.61 2.21
N TYR A 112 -1.40 -13.28 2.16
CA TYR A 112 -0.72 -12.45 3.16
C TYR A 112 -1.77 -11.68 3.94
N SER A 113 -1.84 -11.92 5.25
CA SER A 113 -2.86 -11.33 6.12
C SER A 113 -2.27 -10.22 6.96
N PHE A 114 -3.02 -9.14 7.10
CA PHE A 114 -2.63 -7.94 7.81
C PHE A 114 -3.70 -7.57 8.83
N ALA A 115 -3.26 -7.27 10.05
CA ALA A 115 -4.12 -6.79 11.12
C ALA A 115 -3.41 -5.66 11.86
N LYS A 116 -4.21 -4.82 12.53
CA LYS A 116 -3.74 -3.73 13.35
C LYS A 116 -3.60 -4.20 14.80
N ASP A 117 -2.48 -3.86 15.43
CA ASP A 117 -2.32 -3.94 16.88
C ASP A 117 -2.02 -2.55 17.46
N ASP A 118 -1.70 -2.49 18.75
CA ASP A 118 -1.41 -1.23 19.45
C ASP A 118 -0.23 -0.44 18.85
N ALA A 119 0.69 -1.12 18.15
CA ALA A 119 1.81 -0.50 17.46
C ALA A 119 1.50 -0.13 16.00
N GLY A 120 0.29 -0.46 15.52
CA GLY A 120 -0.19 -0.17 14.17
C GLY A 120 -0.34 -1.41 13.31
N TRP A 121 -0.38 -1.21 11.98
CA TRP A 121 -0.55 -2.30 11.04
C TRP A 121 0.70 -3.18 10.94
N LYS A 122 0.48 -4.50 10.91
CA LYS A 122 1.50 -5.51 10.70
C LYS A 122 0.99 -6.60 9.77
N MET A 123 1.90 -7.28 9.09
CA MET A 123 1.62 -8.60 8.54
C MET A 123 1.61 -9.59 9.69
N THR A 124 0.49 -10.28 9.89
CA THR A 124 0.27 -11.16 11.03
C THR A 124 0.27 -12.63 10.68
N ASP A 125 0.04 -12.95 9.41
CA ASP A 125 0.04 -14.34 8.94
C ASP A 125 0.33 -14.41 7.44
N PHE A 126 0.75 -15.60 6.99
CA PHE A 126 0.71 -15.98 5.59
C PHE A 126 0.48 -17.47 5.46
N ALA A 127 -0.47 -17.86 4.61
CA ALA A 127 -0.90 -19.24 4.50
C ALA A 127 -1.19 -19.61 3.05
N VAL A 128 -1.08 -20.91 2.75
CA VAL A 128 -1.55 -21.45 1.48
C VAL A 128 -3.09 -21.41 1.49
N ASN A 129 -3.67 -20.97 0.38
CA ASN A 129 -5.10 -20.97 0.11
C ASN A 129 -5.53 -22.43 -0.13
N ASP A 130 -6.13 -23.03 0.88
CA ASP A 130 -6.82 -24.33 0.80
C ASP A 130 -8.10 -24.22 -0.04
#